data_AF-A0A4Q3R8I6-F1
#
_entry.id   AF-A0A4Q3R8I6-F1
#
_cell.length_a   1.000
_cell.length_b   1.000
_cell.length_c   1.000
_cell.angle_alpha   90.00
_cell.angle_beta   90.00
_cell.angle_gamma   90.00
#
_symmetry.space_group_name_H-M   'P 1'
#
loop_
_entity.id
_entity.type
_entity.pdbx_description
1 polymer ?
#
loop_
_entity_poly.entity_id
_entity_poly.type
_entity_poly.pdbx_seq_one_letter_code
_entity_poly.pdbx_strand_id
1 'polypeptide(L)'
;MHCIKPMLYFVNLIMTNSTPQAQYQQQLAVFQLQLAQLERRRKNLGWLRFLVFVVMVAVAYKVFTTFGVIGLVPTVIGIAILLYLVSVDVKNNANIRNTKTLIQINDEELDALQSRFQQREDGSQFFPSEHAYANDLD
;
A
#
# COMPACT_ATOMS: atom_id res chain seq x y z
N MET A 1 19.75 -9.68 -8.70
CA MET A 1 18.36 -9.94 -8.26
C MET A 1 18.21 -11.40 -7.81
N HIS A 2 19.01 -11.84 -6.81
CA HIS A 2 19.07 -13.25 -6.37
C HIS A 2 19.15 -13.42 -4.83
N CYS A 3 19.14 -12.33 -4.05
CA CYS A 3 19.38 -12.41 -2.60
C CYS A 3 18.11 -12.44 -1.72
N ILE A 4 16.90 -12.30 -2.29
CA ILE A 4 15.65 -12.15 -1.52
C ILE A 4 14.96 -13.51 -1.25
N LYS A 5 15.17 -14.52 -2.11
CA LYS A 5 14.56 -15.84 -1.96
C LYS A 5 14.95 -16.63 -0.69
N PRO A 6 16.21 -16.59 -0.19
CA PRO A 6 16.57 -17.40 0.99
C PRO A 6 15.96 -16.87 2.30
N MET A 7 15.59 -15.58 2.37
CA MET A 7 14.98 -15.00 3.56
C MET A 7 13.52 -15.45 3.75
N LEU A 8 12.79 -15.68 2.66
CA LEU A 8 11.41 -16.19 2.72
C LEU A 8 11.32 -17.64 3.23
N TYR A 9 12.33 -18.47 2.92
CA TYR A 9 12.36 -19.86 3.37
C TYR A 9 12.69 -19.99 4.87
N PHE A 10 13.55 -19.11 5.41
CA PHE A 10 13.92 -19.12 6.83
C PHE A 10 12.78 -18.67 7.75
N VAL A 11 11.94 -17.72 7.32
CA VAL A 11 10.76 -17.29 8.09
C VAL A 11 9.74 -18.41 8.23
N ASN A 12 9.50 -19.20 7.18
CA ASN A 12 8.55 -20.31 7.21
C ASN A 12 8.95 -21.46 8.16
N LEU A 13 10.25 -21.67 8.42
CA LEU A 13 10.72 -22.77 9.27
C LEU A 13 10.53 -22.50 10.78
N ILE A 14 10.44 -21.24 11.21
CA ILE A 14 10.22 -20.85 12.62
C ILE A 14 8.71 -20.82 12.97
N MET A 15 7.83 -20.80 11.97
CA MET A 15 6.39 -20.55 12.12
C MET A 15 5.55 -21.71 12.70
N THR A 16 6.12 -22.90 12.92
CA THR A 16 5.32 -24.07 13.33
C THR A 16 5.13 -24.23 14.85
N ASN A 17 5.75 -23.40 15.69
CA ASN A 17 5.71 -23.56 17.17
C ASN A 17 5.45 -22.26 17.96
N SER A 18 4.94 -21.19 17.34
CA SER A 18 4.61 -19.92 18.01
C SER A 18 3.11 -19.79 18.27
N THR A 19 2.71 -19.21 19.40
CA THR A 19 1.30 -18.93 19.68
C THR A 19 0.72 -17.96 18.64
N PRO A 20 -0.58 -18.04 18.30
CA PRO A 20 -1.22 -17.13 17.35
C PRO A 20 -0.98 -15.65 17.70
N GLN A 21 -1.04 -15.31 19.00
CA GLN A 21 -0.78 -13.96 19.50
C GLN A 21 0.62 -13.45 19.10
N ALA A 22 1.66 -14.27 19.27
CA ALA A 22 3.02 -13.88 18.90
C ALA A 22 3.17 -13.67 17.38
N GLN A 23 2.47 -14.48 16.58
CA GLN A 23 2.46 -14.35 15.12
C GLN A 23 1.83 -13.03 14.67
N TYR A 24 0.65 -12.69 15.17
CA TYR A 24 -0.02 -11.43 14.81
C TYR A 24 0.78 -10.21 15.24
N GLN A 25 1.37 -10.23 16.46
CA GLN A 25 2.24 -9.14 16.92
C GLN A 25 3.47 -8.95 16.01
N GLN A 26 4.09 -10.04 15.58
CA GLN A 26 5.24 -9.97 14.67
C GLN A 26 4.83 -9.45 13.28
N GLN A 27 3.72 -9.94 12.73
CA GLN A 27 3.18 -9.47 11.44
C GLN A 27 2.85 -7.98 11.49
N LEU A 28 2.22 -7.53 12.57
CA LEU A 28 1.90 -6.14 12.81
C LEU A 28 3.15 -5.26 12.83
N ALA A 29 4.22 -5.66 13.52
CA ALA A 29 5.48 -4.93 13.50
C ALA A 29 6.08 -4.83 12.08
N VAL A 30 6.03 -5.92 11.30
CA VAL A 30 6.49 -5.93 9.90
C VAL A 30 5.67 -4.99 9.04
N PHE A 31 4.34 -5.04 9.13
CA PHE A 31 3.47 -4.19 8.31
C PHE A 31 3.54 -2.72 8.71
N GLN A 32 3.73 -2.39 9.99
CA GLN A 32 3.95 -1.01 10.43
C GLN A 32 5.26 -0.44 9.86
N LEU A 33 6.34 -1.22 9.84
CA LEU A 33 7.59 -0.83 9.20
C LEU A 33 7.42 -0.64 7.69
N GLN A 34 6.72 -1.56 7.03
CA GLN A 34 6.40 -1.46 5.60
C GLN A 34 5.57 -0.22 5.30
N LEU A 35 4.55 0.08 6.12
CA LEU A 35 3.72 1.26 5.98
C LEU A 35 4.57 2.53 6.08
N ALA A 36 5.46 2.62 7.08
CA ALA A 36 6.36 3.76 7.23
C ALA A 36 7.26 3.97 6.00
N GLN A 37 7.75 2.89 5.39
CA GLN A 37 8.53 2.97 4.15
C GLN A 37 7.70 3.46 2.96
N LEU A 38 6.48 2.94 2.79
CA LEU A 38 5.57 3.37 1.71
C LEU A 38 5.13 4.83 1.87
N GLU A 39 4.90 5.29 3.09
CA GLU A 39 4.58 6.67 3.44
C GLU A 39 5.75 7.62 3.14
N ARG A 40 6.99 7.23 3.47
CA ARG A 40 8.20 7.96 3.07
C ARG A 40 8.32 8.03 1.55
N ARG A 41 8.08 6.91 0.86
CA ARG A 41 8.09 6.86 -0.61
C ARG A 41 7.05 7.80 -1.22
N ARG A 42 5.84 7.88 -0.65
CA ARG A 42 4.79 8.83 -1.08
C ARG A 42 5.29 10.27 -1.01
N LYS A 43 5.91 10.65 0.12
CA LYS A 43 6.49 12.01 0.29
C LYS A 43 7.57 12.29 -0.75
N ASN A 44 8.48 11.34 -0.98
CA ASN A 44 9.56 11.49 -1.95
C ASN A 44 9.03 11.60 -3.38
N LEU A 45 8.00 10.83 -3.75
CA LEU A 45 7.34 10.93 -5.05
C LEU A 45 6.68 12.30 -5.26
N GLY A 46 6.06 12.86 -4.20
CA GLY A 46 5.51 14.22 -4.23
C GLY A 46 6.58 15.27 -4.55
N TRP A 47 7.71 15.23 -3.83
CA TRP A 47 8.85 16.11 -4.08
C TRP A 47 9.45 15.93 -5.48
N LEU A 48 9.60 14.67 -5.93
CA LEU A 48 10.13 14.37 -7.25
C LEU A 48 9.22 14.94 -8.36
N ARG A 49 7.89 14.80 -8.22
CA ARG A 49 6.93 15.39 -9.18
C ARG A 49 7.07 16.89 -9.25
N PHE A 50 7.20 17.55 -8.11
CA PHE A 50 7.39 19.00 -8.06
C PHE A 50 8.68 19.42 -8.77
N LEU A 51 9.80 18.74 -8.47
CA LEU A 51 11.09 19.01 -9.12
C LEU A 51 11.01 18.80 -10.63
N VAL A 52 10.42 17.69 -11.08
CA VAL A 52 10.24 17.39 -12.50
C VAL A 52 9.39 18.46 -13.19
N PHE A 53 8.32 18.94 -12.55
CA PHE A 53 7.49 20.01 -13.10
C PHE A 53 8.27 21.32 -13.25
N VAL A 54 9.02 21.74 -12.23
CA VAL A 54 9.85 22.95 -12.28
C VAL A 54 10.90 22.85 -13.39
N VAL A 55 11.61 21.72 -13.47
CA VAL A 55 12.61 21.48 -14.51
C VAL A 55 11.98 21.47 -15.90
N MET A 56 10.83 20.82 -16.07
CA MET A 56 10.09 20.80 -17.34
C MET A 56 9.78 22.22 -17.80
N VAL A 57 9.21 23.06 -16.95
CA VAL A 57 8.85 24.45 -17.30
C VAL A 57 10.09 25.25 -17.67
N ALA A 58 11.19 25.12 -16.90
CA ALA A 58 12.43 25.84 -17.17
C ALA A 58 13.06 25.42 -18.52
N VAL A 59 13.09 24.11 -18.82
CA VAL A 59 13.61 23.58 -20.08
C VAL A 59 12.72 23.97 -21.24
N ALA A 60 11.40 23.81 -21.12
CA ALA A 60 10.45 24.19 -22.15
C ALA A 60 10.56 25.68 -22.50
N TYR A 61 10.65 26.55 -21.49
CA TYR A 61 10.86 27.99 -21.69
C TYR A 61 12.16 28.27 -22.45
N LYS A 62 13.29 27.74 -21.99
CA LYS A 62 14.61 27.97 -22.62
C LYS A 62 14.68 27.45 -24.06
N VAL A 63 14.13 26.26 -24.32
CA VAL A 63 14.15 25.69 -25.68
C VAL A 63 13.19 26.46 -26.58
N PHE A 64 12.00 26.82 -26.10
CA PHE A 64 11.04 27.59 -26.89
C PHE A 64 11.58 28.98 -27.26
N THR A 65 12.24 29.68 -26.34
CA THR A 65 12.84 31.00 -26.64
C THR A 65 14.02 30.92 -27.61
N THR A 66 14.71 29.78 -27.67
CA THR A 66 15.92 29.62 -28.50
C THR A 66 15.62 29.03 -29.88
N PHE A 67 14.71 28.06 -29.94
CA PHE A 67 14.44 27.25 -31.14
C PHE A 67 12.96 27.29 -31.58
N GLY A 68 12.13 28.13 -30.97
CA GLY A 68 10.73 28.31 -31.32
C GLY A 68 9.90 27.04 -31.12
N VAL A 69 9.18 26.61 -32.17
CA VAL A 69 8.22 25.49 -32.13
C VAL A 69 8.86 24.16 -31.72
N ILE A 70 10.17 23.98 -31.93
CA ILE A 70 10.92 22.80 -31.47
C ILE A 70 10.84 22.63 -29.94
N GLY A 71 10.57 23.71 -29.19
CA GLY A 71 10.30 23.68 -27.75
C GLY A 71 9.10 22.84 -27.30
N LEU A 72 8.22 22.42 -28.22
CA LEU A 72 7.13 21.49 -27.89
C LEU A 72 7.65 20.08 -27.54
N VAL A 73 8.77 19.65 -28.11
CA VAL A 73 9.34 18.32 -27.87
C VAL A 73 9.64 18.04 -26.38
N PRO A 74 10.44 18.87 -25.66
CA PRO A 74 10.68 18.64 -24.24
C PRO A 74 9.41 18.76 -23.39
N THR A 75 8.40 19.50 -23.85
CA THR A 75 7.10 19.60 -23.15
C THR A 75 6.36 18.27 -23.17
N VAL A 76 6.26 17.63 -24.35
CA VAL A 76 5.63 16.31 -24.48
C VAL A 76 6.37 15.25 -23.66
N ILE A 77 7.70 15.27 -23.69
CA ILE A 77 8.53 14.35 -22.89
C ILE A 77 8.30 14.58 -21.39
N GLY A 78 8.28 15.84 -20.95
CA GLY A 78 8.01 16.18 -19.56
C GLY A 78 6.64 15.71 -19.08
N ILE A 79 5.60 15.87 -19.90
CA ILE A 79 4.26 15.38 -19.61
C ILE A 79 4.26 13.85 -19.47
N ALA A 80 4.92 13.13 -20.39
CA ALA A 80 5.03 11.68 -20.31
C ALA A 80 5.72 11.22 -19.00
N ILE A 81 6.78 11.91 -18.58
CA ILE A 81 7.47 11.64 -17.31
C ILE A 81 6.52 11.91 -16.13
N LEU A 82 5.78 13.02 -16.12
CA LEU A 82 4.82 13.32 -15.05
C LEU A 82 3.72 12.25 -14.95
N LEU A 83 3.15 11.82 -16.08
CA LEU A 83 2.13 10.77 -16.11
C LEU A 83 2.68 9.44 -15.58
N TYR A 84 3.93 9.10 -15.92
CA TYR A 84 4.60 7.93 -15.36
C TYR A 84 4.74 8.04 -13.83
N LEU A 85 5.20 9.18 -13.31
CA LEU A 85 5.31 9.41 -11.86
C LEU A 85 3.96 9.30 -11.15
N VAL A 86 2.88 9.82 -11.76
CA VAL A 86 1.51 9.68 -11.24
C VAL A 86 1.10 8.21 -11.18
N SER A 87 1.41 7.41 -12.21
CA SER A 87 1.13 5.96 -12.19
C SER A 87 1.85 5.25 -11.03
N VAL A 88 3.11 5.60 -10.77
CA VAL A 88 3.87 5.05 -9.64
C VAL A 88 3.26 5.46 -8.29
N ASP A 89 2.81 6.70 -8.17
CA ASP A 89 2.16 7.22 -6.96
C ASP A 89 0.82 6.51 -6.68
N VAL A 90 0.00 6.29 -7.70
CA VAL A 90 -1.25 5.50 -7.60
C VAL A 90 -0.96 4.08 -7.09
N LYS A 91 0.06 3.41 -7.64
CA LYS A 91 0.48 2.08 -7.17
C LYS A 91 0.96 2.11 -5.72
N ASN A 92 1.74 3.11 -5.34
CA ASN A 92 2.20 3.27 -3.96
C ASN A 92 1.02 3.50 -3.00
N ASN A 93 0.02 4.29 -3.38
CA ASN A 93 -1.19 4.51 -2.58
C ASN A 93 -2.04 3.25 -2.44
N ALA A 94 -2.14 2.42 -3.48
CA ALA A 94 -2.79 1.12 -3.38
C ALA A 94 -2.07 0.21 -2.37
N ASN A 95 -0.73 0.18 -2.40
CA ASN A 95 0.06 -0.57 -1.44
C ASN A 95 -0.13 -0.05 0.00
N ILE A 96 -0.17 1.27 0.19
CA ILE A 96 -0.44 1.87 1.50
C ILE A 96 -1.80 1.42 2.04
N ARG A 97 -2.85 1.45 1.21
CA ARG A 97 -4.19 1.00 1.59
C ARG A 97 -4.18 -0.47 1.99
N ASN A 98 -3.60 -1.32 1.17
CA ASN A 98 -3.48 -2.76 1.46
C ASN A 98 -2.72 -3.02 2.77
N THR A 99 -1.57 -2.37 2.99
CA THR A 99 -0.80 -2.55 4.23
C THR A 99 -1.57 -2.06 5.46
N LYS A 100 -2.34 -0.96 5.35
CA LYS A 100 -3.22 -0.52 6.45
C LYS A 100 -4.31 -1.55 6.76
N THR A 101 -4.93 -2.13 5.74
CA THR A 101 -5.90 -3.21 5.91
C THR A 101 -5.28 -4.43 6.59
N LEU A 102 -4.07 -4.82 6.22
CA LEU A 102 -3.36 -5.93 6.87
C LEU A 102 -3.05 -5.65 8.35
N ILE A 103 -2.68 -4.41 8.70
CA ILE A 103 -2.50 -3.99 10.09
C ILE A 103 -3.83 -4.12 10.84
N GLN A 104 -4.91 -3.57 10.28
CA GLN A 104 -6.25 -3.63 10.87
C GLN A 104 -6.70 -5.07 11.13
N ILE A 105 -6.54 -5.97 10.16
CA ILE A 105 -6.88 -7.39 10.33
C ILE A 105 -6.08 -8.01 11.49
N ASN A 106 -4.77 -7.75 11.59
CA ASN A 106 -3.96 -8.28 12.68
C ASN A 106 -4.38 -7.74 14.05
N ASP A 107 -4.74 -6.46 14.13
CA ASP A 107 -5.29 -5.86 15.35
C ASP A 107 -6.63 -6.52 15.74
N GLU A 108 -7.54 -6.72 14.77
CA GLU A 108 -8.82 -7.41 14.99
C GLU A 108 -8.64 -8.88 15.42
N GLU A 109 -7.65 -9.59 14.89
CA GLU A 109 -7.33 -10.95 15.33
C GLU A 109 -6.76 -10.98 16.75
N LEU A 110 -5.95 -9.99 17.14
CA LEU A 110 -5.46 -9.86 18.51
C LEU A 110 -6.58 -9.57 19.51
N ASP A 111 -7.57 -8.76 19.14
CA ASP A 111 -8.77 -8.50 19.94
C ASP A 111 -9.67 -9.75 20.04
N ALA A 112 -9.82 -10.50 18.94
CA ALA A 112 -10.56 -11.77 18.94
C ALA A 112 -9.96 -12.80 19.91
N LEU A 113 -8.62 -12.87 20.03
CA LEU A 113 -7.95 -13.71 21.03
C LEU A 113 -8.27 -13.32 22.48
N GLN A 114 -8.73 -12.08 22.71
CA GLN A 114 -9.20 -11.59 24.00
C GLN A 114 -10.73 -11.64 24.14
N SER A 115 -11.41 -12.37 23.25
CA SER A 115 -12.87 -12.45 23.17
C SER A 115 -13.56 -11.09 22.95
N ARG A 116 -12.86 -10.14 22.33
CA ARG A 116 -13.38 -8.81 21.97
C ARG A 116 -13.77 -8.79 20.49
N PHE A 117 -15.05 -9.01 20.23
CA PHE A 117 -15.59 -9.05 18.86
C PHE A 117 -16.37 -7.79 18.46
N GLN A 118 -16.43 -6.76 19.33
CA GLN A 118 -17.30 -5.59 19.13
C GLN A 118 -16.95 -4.74 17.88
N GLN A 119 -15.75 -4.89 17.33
CA GLN A 119 -15.30 -4.15 16.16
C GLN A 119 -15.56 -4.86 14.82
N ARG A 120 -16.00 -6.12 14.83
CA ARG A 120 -16.33 -6.86 13.61
C ARG A 120 -17.76 -6.58 13.18
N GLU A 121 -18.01 -6.68 11.86
CA GLU A 121 -19.38 -6.75 11.36
C GLU A 121 -20.05 -8.00 11.91
N ASP A 122 -21.27 -7.84 12.42
CA ASP A 122 -22.07 -8.92 13.04
C ASP A 122 -22.68 -9.89 12.02
N GLY A 123 -22.49 -9.64 10.72
CA GLY A 123 -23.04 -10.47 9.65
C GLY A 123 -24.56 -10.48 9.58
N SER A 124 -25.25 -9.60 10.32
CA SER A 124 -26.71 -9.53 10.39
C SER A 124 -27.36 -9.35 9.02
N GLN A 125 -26.67 -8.67 8.09
CA GLN A 125 -27.10 -8.50 6.70
C GLN A 125 -27.15 -9.80 5.87
N PHE A 126 -26.48 -10.87 6.33
CA PHE A 126 -26.46 -12.18 5.68
C PHE A 126 -27.41 -13.19 6.35
N PHE A 127 -28.18 -12.77 7.36
CA PHE A 127 -29.18 -13.64 7.97
C PHE A 127 -30.25 -14.04 6.94
N PRO A 128 -30.51 -15.34 6.74
CA PRO A 128 -31.60 -15.77 5.89
C PRO A 128 -32.94 -15.38 6.51
N SER A 129 -33.87 -14.90 5.68
CA SER A 129 -35.12 -14.29 6.13
C SER A 129 -36.03 -15.25 6.90
N GLU A 130 -36.09 -16.54 6.54
CA GLU A 130 -36.88 -17.55 7.27
C GLU A 130 -36.32 -18.96 7.01
N HIS A 131 -35.53 -19.50 7.94
CA HIS A 131 -35.29 -20.94 8.01
C HIS A 131 -35.34 -21.37 9.49
N ALA A 132 -36.21 -22.32 9.80
CA ALA A 132 -36.49 -22.79 11.17
C ALA A 132 -35.24 -23.31 11.91
N TYR A 133 -34.18 -23.67 11.18
CA TYR A 133 -32.91 -24.16 11.72
C TYR A 133 -31.73 -23.20 11.47
N ALA A 134 -31.97 -21.99 10.94
CA ALA A 134 -30.89 -21.02 10.70
C ALA A 134 -30.15 -20.63 11.98
N ASN A 135 -30.83 -20.73 13.12
CA ASN A 135 -30.34 -20.34 14.44
C ASN A 135 -29.82 -21.53 15.27
N ASP A 136 -29.71 -22.72 14.67
CA ASP A 136 -29.15 -23.96 15.27
C ASP A 136 -27.88 -24.40 14.52
N LEU A 137 -27.47 -23.60 13.53
CA LEU A 137 -26.25 -23.80 12.73
C LEU A 137 -25.11 -22.88 13.21
N ASP A 138 -25.28 -22.23 14.38
CA ASP A 138 -24.30 -21.32 15.00
C ASP A 138 -23.31 -22.04 15.94
#